data_AF-A0A561SX52-F1
#
_entry.id   AF-A0A561SX52-F1
#
_cell.length_a   1.000
_cell.length_b   1.000
_cell.length_c   1.000
_cell.angle_alpha   90.00
_cell.angle_beta   90.00
_cell.angle_gamma   90.00
#
_symmetry.space_group_name_H-M   'P 1'
#
loop_
_entity.id
_entity.type
_entity.pdbx_description
1 polymer ?
#
loop_
_entity_poly.entity_id
_entity_poly.type
_entity_poly.pdbx_seq_one_letter_code
_entity_poly.pdbx_strand_id
1 'polypeptide(L)'
;MPAQSATTTFTRTVTVAAGVFAPGHLGELTPYLPFELVDDVLAQTGTVQRRLRVLPSRVGVYFVLALGLFPRLGYAQVWAKLTGGLAGLAGLAVARPSEKALRDLRRRLGPAPVQALFEVVAGPLGQPRTPGVCFAGLRTVAFDGCHSLKVPDTDRNRSWLGRILHKTGFAGYPTLRLMGLVETGTRGLLGAALGSARHRGGGEVALARRLLGHLGPGMLVLADRAFDTNAFLHEAAATGAHLLVRTKATRVPGVLAHLSDGSYLTRIGRRQRGRQLRVIDAHLRMSGADGSRVGDRYRLITTLTDHRRYPAEALIRLYHERWEIESAYLALRHTLLAGHVLRSGDRPGLEQETWALLTLYQLLRMAMVEAIETRPGTDPDRACFTTALETARTQLTGAHGICGPTGHIGEIGQAVLSTLLPDRRPRYSARTVKCGTSRYAYRDPTDPRPDIPTAITAIDITIRTPPLTAPPPTKPAPPPTTRTQVIALMNTDPHRGWTGHELATALGRPPRNLLTQLAEWTRHGFFTRVATSTYALNTPTDQDP
;
A
#
# COMPACT_ATOMS: atom_id res chain seq x y z
N MET A 1 57.12 28.65 31.32
CA MET A 1 56.97 28.38 29.87
C MET A 1 55.60 27.75 29.66
N PRO A 2 54.60 28.43 29.09
CA PRO A 2 53.31 27.81 28.82
C PRO A 2 53.48 26.80 27.68
N ALA A 3 53.03 25.57 27.91
CA ALA A 3 53.01 24.52 26.89
C ALA A 3 52.23 25.02 25.67
N GLN A 4 52.91 25.17 24.53
CA GLN A 4 52.24 25.42 23.26
C GLN A 4 51.27 24.26 23.01
N SER A 5 49.98 24.56 22.87
CA SER A 5 48.99 23.60 22.40
C SER A 5 49.42 23.06 21.03
N ALA A 6 49.88 21.81 21.00
CA ALA A 6 50.28 21.15 19.77
C ALA A 6 49.06 21.09 18.83
N THR A 7 49.10 21.85 17.74
CA THR A 7 48.06 21.84 16.71
C THR A 7 48.48 20.86 15.62
N THR A 8 47.59 19.91 15.28
CA THR A 8 47.78 19.02 14.12
C THR A 8 46.76 19.37 13.06
N THR A 9 47.21 19.51 11.80
CA THR A 9 46.34 19.77 10.65
C THR A 9 46.14 18.50 9.84
N PHE A 10 44.88 18.18 9.53
CA PHE A 10 44.53 17.10 8.62
C PHE A 10 43.96 17.69 7.33
N THR A 11 44.53 17.32 6.19
CA THR A 11 44.02 17.71 4.86
C THR A 11 43.10 16.62 4.33
N ARG A 12 41.99 17.02 3.72
CA ARG A 12 41.06 16.10 3.07
C ARG A 12 40.73 16.54 1.65
N THR A 13 40.72 15.57 0.74
CA THR A 13 40.26 15.75 -0.65
C THR A 13 38.74 15.53 -0.74
N VAL A 14 38.06 16.40 -1.50
CA VAL A 14 36.63 16.28 -1.80
C VAL A 14 36.44 16.28 -3.32
N THR A 15 35.78 15.25 -3.84
CA THR A 15 35.43 15.14 -5.27
C THR A 15 33.95 15.45 -5.46
N VAL A 16 33.63 16.41 -6.33
CA VAL A 16 32.26 16.88 -6.61
C VAL A 16 32.07 17.18 -8.08
N ALA A 17 30.81 17.35 -8.49
CA ALA A 17 30.49 17.89 -9.81
C ALA A 17 31.08 19.29 -10.02
N ALA A 18 31.52 19.60 -11.24
CA ALA A 18 32.20 20.85 -11.53
C ALA A 18 31.28 22.09 -11.48
N GLY A 19 31.85 23.21 -11.04
CA GLY A 19 31.24 24.55 -11.16
C GLY A 19 29.85 24.66 -10.51
N VAL A 20 28.89 25.16 -11.28
CA VAL A 20 27.51 25.43 -10.79
C VAL A 20 26.73 24.17 -10.40
N PHE A 21 27.24 22.97 -10.71
CA PHE A 21 26.64 21.70 -10.31
C PHE A 21 27.14 21.19 -8.96
N ALA A 22 28.24 21.72 -8.44
CA ALA A 22 28.85 21.24 -7.20
C ALA A 22 27.89 21.15 -6.00
N PRO A 23 26.94 22.10 -5.79
CA PRO A 23 25.97 21.98 -4.70
C PRO A 23 24.98 20.80 -4.81
N GLY A 24 24.87 20.17 -5.97
CA GLY A 24 23.89 19.10 -6.20
C GLY A 24 24.38 17.74 -5.72
N HIS A 25 24.33 17.47 -4.42
CA HIS A 25 24.68 16.18 -3.83
C HIS A 25 23.84 15.83 -2.59
N LEU A 26 23.96 14.59 -2.10
CA LEU A 26 23.43 14.15 -0.79
C LEU A 26 24.53 13.60 0.13
N GLY A 27 25.79 13.97 -0.12
CA GLY A 27 26.93 13.37 0.56
C GLY A 27 27.05 11.90 0.17
N GLU A 28 27.24 11.01 1.14
CA GLU A 28 27.34 9.56 0.92
C GLU A 28 26.07 8.92 0.33
N LEU A 29 24.92 9.61 0.33
CA LEU A 29 23.74 9.09 -0.37
C LEU A 29 23.76 9.33 -1.89
N THR A 30 24.71 10.13 -2.39
CA THR A 30 24.81 10.47 -3.83
C THR A 30 25.06 9.25 -4.72
N PRO A 31 25.92 8.27 -4.37
CA PRO A 31 26.09 7.05 -5.17
C PRO A 31 24.82 6.20 -5.35
N TYR A 32 23.86 6.28 -4.43
CA TYR A 32 22.56 5.59 -4.56
C TYR A 32 21.58 6.34 -5.48
N LEU A 33 21.83 7.61 -5.75
CA LEU A 33 21.07 8.45 -6.68
C LEU A 33 22.07 9.24 -7.52
N PRO A 34 22.80 8.60 -8.45
CA PRO A 34 23.93 9.20 -9.15
C PRO A 34 23.50 10.36 -10.05
N PHE A 35 24.45 11.22 -10.42
CA PHE A 35 24.19 12.42 -11.21
C PHE A 35 23.56 12.11 -12.57
N GLU A 36 24.05 11.06 -13.22
CA GLU A 36 23.63 10.59 -14.53
C GLU A 36 22.16 10.16 -14.50
N LEU A 37 21.75 9.43 -13.45
CA LEU A 37 20.35 9.06 -13.25
C LEU A 37 19.46 10.29 -13.09
N VAL A 38 19.91 11.30 -12.33
CA VAL A 38 19.17 12.55 -12.17
C VAL A 38 19.04 13.28 -13.50
N ASP A 39 20.10 13.33 -14.30
CA ASP A 39 20.07 13.97 -15.62
C ASP A 39 19.13 13.27 -16.60
N ASP A 40 19.19 11.94 -16.66
CA ASP A 40 18.33 11.14 -17.53
C ASP A 40 16.86 11.37 -17.21
N VAL A 41 16.49 11.39 -15.92
CA VAL A 41 15.11 11.67 -15.51
C VAL A 41 14.72 13.12 -15.81
N LEU A 42 15.61 14.09 -15.62
CA LEU A 42 15.34 15.48 -15.99
C LEU A 42 15.10 15.62 -17.50
N ALA A 43 15.85 14.89 -18.33
CA ALA A 43 15.69 14.86 -19.78
C ALA A 43 14.34 14.22 -20.17
N GLN A 44 14.02 13.05 -19.62
CA GLN A 44 12.76 12.33 -19.87
C GLN A 44 11.53 13.15 -19.48
N THR A 45 11.62 13.91 -18.40
CA THR A 45 10.51 14.76 -17.91
C THR A 45 10.49 16.15 -18.54
N GLY A 46 11.44 16.48 -19.41
CA GLY A 46 11.53 17.79 -20.06
C GLY A 46 11.82 18.94 -19.08
N THR A 47 12.46 18.66 -17.95
CA THR A 47 12.71 19.63 -16.86
C THR A 47 14.16 20.15 -16.83
N VAL A 48 14.97 19.79 -17.82
CA VAL A 48 16.31 20.39 -18.05
C VAL A 48 16.16 21.89 -18.37
N GLN A 49 16.99 22.71 -17.74
CA GLN A 49 17.02 24.15 -18.02
C GLN A 49 17.43 24.45 -19.47
N ARG A 50 16.76 25.41 -20.12
CA ARG A 50 17.16 25.90 -21.47
C ARG A 50 18.47 26.67 -21.47
N ARG A 51 18.81 27.34 -20.37
CA ARG A 51 20.05 28.10 -20.20
C ARG A 51 20.68 27.74 -18.86
N LEU A 52 21.95 27.39 -18.85
CA LEU A 52 22.69 27.13 -17.62
C LEU A 52 22.93 28.45 -16.87
N ARG A 53 22.46 28.51 -15.62
CA ARG A 53 22.61 29.65 -14.71
C ARG A 53 23.00 29.12 -13.33
N VAL A 54 22.93 29.98 -12.32
CA VAL A 54 23.27 29.73 -10.92
C VAL A 54 22.55 28.52 -10.29
N LEU A 55 21.34 28.18 -10.75
CA LEU A 55 20.54 27.07 -10.22
C LEU A 55 20.13 26.10 -11.34
N PRO A 56 21.00 25.13 -11.69
CA PRO A 56 20.66 24.05 -12.61
C PRO A 56 19.54 23.15 -12.05
N SER A 57 18.77 22.50 -12.92
CA SER A 57 17.69 21.60 -12.50
C SER A 57 18.21 20.40 -11.70
N ARG A 58 19.39 19.85 -12.05
CA ARG A 58 20.06 18.79 -11.26
C ARG A 58 20.26 19.20 -9.81
N VAL A 59 20.83 20.38 -9.58
CA VAL A 59 21.02 20.93 -8.22
C VAL A 59 19.68 21.13 -7.51
N GLY A 60 18.65 21.53 -8.25
CA GLY A 60 17.32 21.67 -7.69
C GLY A 60 16.68 20.37 -7.21
N VAL A 61 16.94 19.24 -7.88
CA VAL A 61 16.50 17.90 -7.42
C VAL A 61 17.13 17.58 -6.08
N TYR A 62 18.46 17.70 -5.97
CA TYR A 62 19.18 17.45 -4.71
C TYR A 62 18.77 18.42 -3.60
N PHE A 63 18.54 19.69 -3.94
CA PHE A 63 18.00 20.66 -2.99
C PHE A 63 16.62 20.23 -2.47
N VAL A 64 15.72 19.76 -3.34
CA VAL A 64 14.40 19.26 -2.95
C VAL A 64 14.50 18.04 -2.02
N LEU A 65 15.43 17.12 -2.29
CA LEU A 65 15.70 15.98 -1.41
C LEU A 65 16.28 16.43 -0.06
N ALA A 66 17.20 17.40 -0.06
CA ALA A 66 17.78 17.97 1.14
C ALA A 66 16.74 18.67 2.04
N LEU A 67 15.65 19.21 1.49
CA LEU A 67 14.52 19.72 2.29
C LEU A 67 13.91 18.62 3.18
N GLY A 68 13.90 17.37 2.71
CA GLY A 68 13.44 16.20 3.47
C GLY A 68 14.38 15.81 4.60
N LEU A 69 15.69 16.03 4.44
CA LEU A 69 16.67 15.84 5.51
C LEU A 69 16.50 16.89 6.62
N PHE A 70 16.11 18.11 6.29
CA PHE A 70 16.00 19.23 7.23
C PHE A 70 14.58 19.83 7.27
N PRO A 71 13.57 19.10 7.80
CA PRO A 71 12.17 19.52 7.76
C PRO A 71 11.89 20.82 8.52
N ARG A 72 12.73 21.20 9.49
CA ARG A 72 12.57 22.39 10.34
C ARG A 72 13.15 23.67 9.74
N LEU A 73 13.97 23.56 8.70
CA LEU A 73 14.75 24.68 8.17
C LEU A 73 14.07 25.32 6.96
N GLY A 74 14.26 26.65 6.85
CA GLY A 74 13.88 27.43 5.66
C GLY A 74 14.79 27.14 4.46
N TYR A 75 14.43 27.63 3.28
CA TYR A 75 15.15 27.31 2.03
C TYR A 75 16.61 27.78 2.06
N ALA A 76 16.86 29.00 2.54
CA ALA A 76 18.23 29.51 2.63
C ALA A 76 19.10 28.71 3.60
N GLN A 77 18.52 28.26 4.72
CA GLN A 77 19.23 27.44 5.72
C GLN A 77 19.53 26.04 5.19
N VAL A 78 18.59 25.42 4.45
CA VAL A 78 18.85 24.13 3.80
C VAL A 78 19.92 24.27 2.71
N TRP A 79 19.91 25.36 1.94
CA TRP A 79 20.99 25.65 1.01
C TRP A 79 22.35 25.79 1.71
N ALA A 80 22.39 26.47 2.88
CA ALA A 80 23.60 26.57 3.68
C ALA A 80 24.09 25.21 4.20
N LYS A 81 23.19 24.28 4.54
CA LYS A 81 23.55 22.89 4.85
C LYS A 81 24.12 22.17 3.63
N LEU A 82 23.43 22.26 2.49
CA LEU A 82 23.84 21.63 1.24
C LEU A 82 25.24 22.07 0.77
N THR A 83 25.62 23.30 1.06
CA THR A 83 26.86 23.91 0.59
C THR A 83 27.93 24.09 1.66
N GLY A 84 27.67 23.67 2.90
CA GLY A 84 28.52 23.94 4.05
C GLY A 84 29.96 23.44 3.87
N GLY A 85 30.12 22.17 3.53
CA GLY A 85 31.43 21.54 3.28
C GLY A 85 32.08 21.92 1.94
N LEU A 86 31.38 22.67 1.09
CA LEU A 86 31.91 23.19 -0.18
C LEU A 86 32.42 24.63 -0.03
N ALA A 87 31.91 25.37 0.96
CA ALA A 87 32.30 26.75 1.20
C ALA A 87 33.77 26.82 1.63
N GLY A 88 34.55 27.66 0.95
CA GLY A 88 35.98 27.85 1.25
C GLY A 88 36.91 26.84 0.56
N LEU A 89 36.41 25.90 -0.23
CA LEU A 89 37.24 25.09 -1.11
C LEU A 89 37.86 25.98 -2.21
N ALA A 90 39.19 26.02 -2.28
CA ALA A 90 39.92 26.81 -3.25
C ALA A 90 39.46 26.48 -4.68
N GLY A 91 39.14 27.51 -5.46
CA GLY A 91 38.68 27.36 -6.86
C GLY A 91 37.19 27.05 -7.03
N LEU A 92 36.40 26.89 -5.95
CA LEU A 92 34.95 26.67 -6.05
C LEU A 92 34.15 27.87 -5.53
N ALA A 93 33.55 28.62 -6.45
CA ALA A 93 32.62 29.70 -6.13
C ALA A 93 31.20 29.16 -5.91
N VAL A 94 30.82 28.95 -4.64
CA VAL A 94 29.48 28.52 -4.27
C VAL A 94 28.50 29.70 -4.30
N ALA A 95 27.42 29.56 -5.06
CA ALA A 95 26.39 30.58 -5.17
C ALA A 95 25.56 30.75 -3.88
N ARG A 96 25.05 31.97 -3.67
CA ARG A 96 24.13 32.33 -2.56
C ARG A 96 22.76 32.78 -3.12
N PRO A 97 21.91 31.84 -3.58
CA PRO A 97 20.59 32.16 -4.12
C PRO A 97 19.66 32.72 -3.04
N SER A 98 18.75 33.61 -3.45
CA SER A 98 17.67 34.07 -2.57
C SER A 98 16.62 32.99 -2.36
N GLU A 99 15.82 33.09 -1.29
CA GLU A 99 14.71 32.16 -1.07
C GLU A 99 13.68 32.17 -2.21
N LYS A 100 13.47 33.35 -2.82
CA LYS A 100 12.66 33.48 -4.03
C LYS A 100 13.22 32.61 -5.16
N ALA A 101 14.52 32.66 -5.43
CA ALA A 101 15.15 31.86 -6.47
C ALA A 101 15.03 30.35 -6.20
N LEU A 102 15.19 29.91 -4.95
CA LEU A 102 15.01 28.51 -4.54
C LEU A 102 13.55 28.04 -4.67
N ARG A 103 12.59 28.90 -4.30
CA ARG A 103 11.16 28.63 -4.52
C ARG A 103 10.83 28.52 -6.01
N ASP A 104 11.35 29.44 -6.82
CA ASP A 104 11.10 29.46 -8.26
C ASP A 104 11.76 28.25 -8.96
N LEU A 105 12.91 27.78 -8.46
CA LEU A 105 13.54 26.52 -8.86
C LEU A 105 12.61 25.32 -8.61
N ARG A 106 12.04 25.21 -7.40
CA ARG A 106 11.08 24.14 -7.08
C ARG A 106 9.87 24.15 -8.01
N ARG A 107 9.31 25.34 -8.28
CA ARG A 107 8.15 25.50 -9.17
C ARG A 107 8.50 25.12 -10.61
N ARG A 108 9.71 25.44 -11.08
CA ARG A 108 10.21 25.06 -12.41
C ARG A 108 10.37 23.55 -12.56
N LEU A 109 10.83 22.86 -11.51
CA LEU A 109 11.00 21.41 -11.53
C LEU A 109 9.67 20.65 -11.51
N GLY A 110 8.72 21.08 -10.66
CA GLY A 110 7.47 20.35 -10.45
C GLY A 110 7.68 18.94 -9.84
N PRO A 111 6.61 18.14 -9.74
CA PRO A 111 6.66 16.82 -9.10
C PRO A 111 7.20 15.71 -9.99
N ALA A 112 7.05 15.82 -11.31
CA ALA A 112 7.34 14.75 -12.27
C ALA A 112 8.77 14.14 -12.16
N PRO A 113 9.87 14.92 -12.16
CA PRO A 113 11.21 14.32 -12.06
C PRO A 113 11.43 13.63 -10.72
N VAL A 114 10.88 14.14 -9.63
CA VAL A 114 11.06 13.54 -8.29
C VAL A 114 10.24 12.25 -8.15
N GLN A 115 9.05 12.20 -8.76
CA GLN A 115 8.26 10.98 -8.84
C GLN A 115 8.99 9.90 -9.65
N ALA A 116 9.48 10.25 -10.84
CA ALA A 116 10.22 9.31 -11.68
C ALA A 116 11.49 8.79 -10.99
N LEU A 117 12.22 9.65 -10.26
CA LEU A 117 13.36 9.20 -9.46
C LEU A 117 12.95 8.19 -8.38
N PHE A 118 11.87 8.46 -7.64
CA PHE A 118 11.33 7.49 -6.68
C PHE A 118 10.99 6.16 -7.36
N GLU A 119 10.30 6.20 -8.50
CA GLU A 119 9.90 5.00 -9.25
C GLU A 119 11.11 4.19 -9.74
N VAL A 120 12.23 4.83 -10.06
CA VAL A 120 13.48 4.14 -10.42
C VAL A 120 14.15 3.47 -9.22
N VAL A 121 14.22 4.15 -8.06
CA VAL A 121 14.90 3.59 -6.87
C VAL A 121 14.00 2.69 -6.00
N ALA A 122 12.69 2.73 -6.22
CA ALA A 122 11.74 1.86 -5.54
C ALA A 122 11.91 0.42 -6.00
N GLY A 123 11.92 -0.51 -5.04
CA GLY A 123 12.13 -1.92 -5.32
C GLY A 123 12.47 -2.74 -4.07
N PRO A 124 12.53 -4.07 -4.22
CA PRO A 124 13.05 -4.94 -3.18
C PRO A 124 14.52 -4.63 -2.90
N LEU A 125 14.91 -4.62 -1.63
CA LEU A 125 16.27 -4.25 -1.24
C LEU A 125 17.08 -5.47 -0.80
N GLY A 126 16.46 -6.37 -0.02
CA GLY A 126 17.20 -7.50 0.54
C GLY A 126 17.34 -8.67 -0.44
N GLN A 127 18.46 -9.37 -0.35
CA GLN A 127 18.65 -10.67 -1.00
C GLN A 127 17.68 -11.71 -0.41
N PRO A 128 17.31 -12.77 -1.16
CA PRO A 128 16.42 -13.81 -0.64
C PRO A 128 16.91 -14.52 0.64
N ARG A 129 18.22 -14.49 0.89
CA ARG A 129 18.87 -15.05 2.09
C ARG A 129 18.92 -14.08 3.27
N THR A 130 18.61 -12.80 3.06
CA THR A 130 18.62 -11.79 4.10
C THR A 130 17.51 -12.08 5.10
N PRO A 131 17.78 -12.12 6.43
CA PRO A 131 16.77 -12.46 7.42
C PRO A 131 15.53 -11.57 7.31
N GLY A 132 14.34 -12.16 7.53
CA GLY A 132 13.06 -11.45 7.48
C GLY A 132 12.52 -11.14 6.07
N VAL A 133 13.30 -11.32 5.00
CA VAL A 133 12.90 -10.96 3.63
C VAL A 133 11.97 -11.98 2.98
N CYS A 134 12.19 -13.26 3.26
CA CYS A 134 11.47 -14.37 2.63
C CYS A 134 10.84 -15.31 3.65
N PHE A 135 9.63 -15.78 3.34
CA PHE A 135 8.96 -16.89 4.02
C PHE A 135 8.82 -18.06 3.04
N ALA A 136 9.42 -19.20 3.36
CA ALA A 136 9.35 -20.42 2.52
C ALA A 136 9.70 -20.17 1.03
N GLY A 137 10.69 -19.30 0.78
CA GLY A 137 11.13 -18.89 -0.55
C GLY A 137 10.30 -17.79 -1.22
N LEU A 138 9.29 -17.25 -0.53
CA LEU A 138 8.43 -16.16 -1.03
C LEU A 138 8.82 -14.83 -0.39
N ARG A 139 9.11 -13.82 -1.19
CA ARG A 139 9.41 -12.46 -0.69
C ARG A 139 8.18 -11.85 -0.05
N THR A 140 8.29 -11.45 1.21
CA THR A 140 7.15 -10.93 1.97
C THR A 140 7.00 -9.42 1.80
N VAL A 141 5.82 -9.01 1.37
CA VAL A 141 5.48 -7.60 1.12
C VAL A 141 4.14 -7.26 1.77
N ALA A 142 3.90 -5.99 2.13
CA ALA A 142 2.67 -5.57 2.78
C ALA A 142 2.01 -4.38 2.11
N PHE A 143 0.67 -4.36 2.10
CA PHE A 143 -0.15 -3.19 1.78
C PHE A 143 -0.64 -2.51 3.05
N ASP A 144 -0.55 -1.18 3.08
CA ASP A 144 -1.19 -0.36 4.11
C ASP A 144 -1.29 1.11 3.69
N GLY A 145 -2.30 1.81 4.21
CA GLY A 145 -2.57 3.22 3.93
C GLY A 145 -2.20 4.13 5.08
N CYS A 146 -1.36 5.13 4.82
CA CYS A 146 -1.07 6.22 5.73
C CYS A 146 -2.01 7.42 5.49
N HIS A 147 -2.85 7.71 6.48
CA HIS A 147 -3.87 8.78 6.43
C HIS A 147 -3.49 10.02 7.25
N SER A 148 -2.26 10.08 7.75
CA SER A 148 -1.85 11.05 8.79
C SER A 148 -0.74 12.00 8.35
N LEU A 149 -0.45 12.07 7.04
CA LEU A 149 0.43 13.10 6.48
C LEU A 149 -0.30 14.43 6.46
N LYS A 150 -0.02 15.28 7.45
CA LYS A 150 -0.63 16.60 7.60
C LYS A 150 -0.06 17.56 6.57
N VAL A 151 -0.94 18.38 5.98
CA VAL A 151 -0.55 19.44 5.05
C VAL A 151 -1.04 20.81 5.52
N PRO A 152 -0.49 21.93 5.01
CA PRO A 152 -0.93 23.27 5.39
C PRO A 152 -2.42 23.48 5.07
N ASP A 153 -3.15 24.12 5.99
CA ASP A 153 -4.56 24.48 5.81
C ASP A 153 -4.71 25.74 4.93
N THR A 154 -4.38 25.58 3.64
CA THR A 154 -4.61 26.59 2.59
C THR A 154 -5.86 26.26 1.79
N ASP A 155 -6.52 27.26 1.21
CA ASP A 155 -7.69 27.04 0.34
C ASP A 155 -7.41 26.09 -0.82
N ARG A 156 -6.22 26.16 -1.40
CA ARG A 156 -5.78 25.28 -2.49
C ARG A 156 -5.69 23.82 -2.03
N ASN A 157 -5.10 23.58 -0.86
CA ASN A 157 -4.98 22.23 -0.31
C ASN A 157 -6.34 21.69 0.13
N ARG A 158 -7.19 22.51 0.76
CA ARG A 158 -8.57 22.13 1.13
C ARG A 158 -9.42 21.76 -0.07
N SER A 159 -9.32 22.53 -1.15
CA SER A 159 -10.09 22.29 -2.38
C SER A 159 -9.78 20.92 -2.99
N TRP A 160 -8.53 20.48 -2.90
CA TRP A 160 -8.09 19.18 -3.40
C TRP A 160 -8.33 18.02 -2.43
N LEU A 161 -7.94 18.18 -1.16
CA LEU A 161 -7.94 17.09 -0.17
C LEU A 161 -9.25 16.95 0.59
N GLY A 162 -9.98 18.05 0.73
CA GLY A 162 -11.06 18.20 1.70
C GLY A 162 -10.55 18.34 3.14
N ARG A 163 -11.48 18.33 4.09
CA ARG A 163 -11.21 18.17 5.53
C ARG A 163 -12.06 17.04 6.06
N ILE A 164 -11.51 16.26 6.99
CA ILE A 164 -12.25 15.20 7.64
C ILE A 164 -13.28 15.86 8.56
N LEU A 165 -14.57 15.63 8.30
CA LEU A 165 -15.64 16.06 9.18
C LEU A 165 -15.92 14.94 10.20
N HIS A 166 -15.66 15.22 11.47
CA HIS A 166 -16.12 14.37 12.57
C HIS A 166 -17.48 14.86 13.09
N LYS A 167 -18.15 14.05 13.89
CA LYS A 167 -19.42 14.42 14.54
C LYS A 167 -19.32 15.72 15.38
N THR A 168 -18.12 16.08 15.82
CA THR A 168 -17.81 17.27 16.64
C THR A 168 -17.28 18.46 15.85
N GLY A 169 -17.24 18.37 14.52
CA GLY A 169 -16.65 19.40 13.66
C GLY A 169 -15.48 18.89 12.84
N PHE A 170 -14.82 19.81 12.13
CA PHE A 170 -13.73 19.47 11.23
C PHE A 170 -12.44 19.12 11.99
N ALA A 171 -11.74 18.09 11.52
CA ALA A 171 -10.37 17.80 11.92
C ALA A 171 -9.46 19.01 11.63
N GLY A 172 -8.38 19.17 12.41
CA GLY A 172 -7.45 20.30 12.33
C GLY A 172 -6.87 20.51 10.93
N TYR A 173 -5.78 19.80 10.60
CA TYR A 173 -5.13 19.91 9.30
C TYR A 173 -5.76 18.98 8.25
N PRO A 174 -5.84 19.39 6.97
CA PRO A 174 -6.07 18.46 5.87
C PRO A 174 -4.98 17.38 5.84
N THR A 175 -5.32 16.20 5.32
CA THR A 175 -4.41 15.04 5.26
C THR A 175 -4.28 14.50 3.85
N LEU A 176 -3.03 14.23 3.45
CA LEU A 176 -2.71 13.49 2.24
C LEU A 176 -2.80 11.99 2.54
N ARG A 177 -3.38 11.21 1.61
CA ARG A 177 -3.37 9.75 1.69
C ARG A 177 -2.16 9.22 0.92
N LEU A 178 -1.38 8.38 1.58
CA LEU A 178 -0.27 7.64 1.00
C LEU A 178 -0.60 6.15 1.12
N MET A 179 -0.64 5.43 0.01
CA MET A 179 -0.64 3.98 -0.02
C MET A 179 0.76 3.50 -0.36
N GLY A 180 1.24 2.48 0.34
CA GLY A 180 2.57 1.91 0.15
C GLY A 180 2.49 0.41 -0.06
N LEU A 181 3.40 -0.10 -0.88
CA LEU A 181 3.77 -1.50 -0.95
C LEU A 181 5.19 -1.62 -0.42
N VAL A 182 5.36 -2.35 0.68
CA VAL A 182 6.62 -2.37 1.44
C VAL A 182 7.12 -3.79 1.62
N GLU A 183 8.40 -4.03 1.39
CA GLU A 183 9.08 -5.27 1.77
C GLU A 183 9.16 -5.35 3.28
N THR A 184 8.62 -6.41 3.88
CA THR A 184 8.49 -6.45 5.35
C THR A 184 9.86 -6.56 6.02
N GLY A 185 10.77 -7.37 5.48
CA GLY A 185 12.08 -7.61 6.09
C GLY A 185 13.02 -6.41 6.11
N THR A 186 13.07 -5.61 5.04
CA THR A 186 13.97 -4.43 4.97
C THR A 186 13.26 -3.11 5.20
N ARG A 187 11.93 -3.12 5.13
CA ARG A 187 11.06 -1.93 5.06
C ARG A 187 11.32 -1.06 3.83
N GLY A 188 11.93 -1.61 2.77
CA GLY A 188 12.08 -0.94 1.47
C GLY A 188 10.74 -0.73 0.77
N LEU A 189 10.60 0.40 0.07
CA LEU A 189 9.39 0.74 -0.68
C LEU A 189 9.48 0.13 -2.08
N LEU A 190 8.55 -0.76 -2.43
CA LEU A 190 8.39 -1.29 -3.80
C LEU A 190 7.57 -0.35 -4.68
N GLY A 191 6.69 0.43 -4.07
CA GLY A 191 5.84 1.40 -4.77
C GLY A 191 4.99 2.20 -3.80
N ALA A 192 4.52 3.35 -4.26
CA ALA A 192 3.65 4.23 -3.49
C ALA A 192 2.64 4.93 -4.39
N ALA A 193 1.47 5.24 -3.84
CA ALA A 193 0.42 5.97 -4.53
C ALA A 193 -0.16 7.07 -3.64
N LEU A 194 -0.17 8.29 -4.15
CA LEU A 194 -0.76 9.45 -3.49
C LEU A 194 -2.24 9.59 -3.87
N GLY A 195 -3.06 10.00 -2.90
CA GLY A 195 -4.47 10.28 -3.11
C GLY A 195 -5.07 11.17 -2.03
N SER A 196 -6.38 11.39 -2.14
CA SER A 196 -7.14 12.17 -1.16
C SER A 196 -8.48 11.54 -0.87
N ALA A 197 -9.08 11.90 0.28
CA ALA A 197 -10.40 11.41 0.66
C ALA A 197 -11.51 11.84 -0.31
N ARG A 198 -11.34 13.00 -0.94
CA ARG A 198 -12.32 13.60 -1.86
C ARG A 198 -12.16 13.14 -3.30
N HIS A 199 -10.98 12.64 -3.68
CA HIS A 199 -10.69 12.23 -5.06
C HIS A 199 -11.43 10.93 -5.44
N ARG A 200 -12.08 10.90 -6.61
CA ARG A 200 -12.69 9.69 -7.18
C ARG A 200 -11.56 8.66 -7.45
N GLY A 201 -11.60 7.52 -6.75
CA GLY A 201 -10.48 6.56 -6.78
C GLY A 201 -9.36 6.83 -5.76
N GLY A 202 -9.57 7.74 -4.81
CA GLY A 202 -8.67 8.00 -3.66
C GLY A 202 -8.99 7.17 -2.40
N GLY A 203 -9.86 6.16 -2.52
CA GLY A 203 -10.06 5.16 -1.47
C GLY A 203 -8.85 4.24 -1.34
N GLU A 204 -8.57 3.73 -0.13
CA GLU A 204 -7.41 2.86 0.14
C GLU A 204 -7.28 1.71 -0.87
N VAL A 205 -8.36 0.96 -1.10
CA VAL A 205 -8.36 -0.17 -2.05
C VAL A 205 -8.09 0.31 -3.48
N ALA A 206 -8.59 1.49 -3.87
CA ALA A 206 -8.33 2.04 -5.21
C ALA A 206 -6.87 2.50 -5.37
N LEU A 207 -6.25 3.03 -4.32
CA LEU A 207 -4.82 3.33 -4.32
C LEU A 207 -3.97 2.05 -4.33
N ALA A 208 -4.34 1.04 -3.56
CA ALA A 208 -3.63 -0.26 -3.55
C ALA A 208 -3.71 -0.95 -4.92
N ARG A 209 -4.84 -0.82 -5.64
CA ARG A 209 -4.97 -1.33 -7.01
C ARG A 209 -3.93 -0.77 -7.97
N ARG A 210 -3.53 0.50 -7.80
CA ARG A 210 -2.49 1.13 -8.65
C ARG A 210 -1.13 0.49 -8.45
N LEU A 211 -0.91 -0.20 -7.33
CA LEU A 211 0.35 -0.83 -6.98
C LEU A 211 0.37 -2.34 -7.29
N LEU A 212 -0.73 -2.92 -7.81
CA LEU A 212 -0.78 -4.34 -8.16
C LEU A 212 0.24 -4.72 -9.24
N GLY A 213 0.64 -3.77 -10.11
CA GLY A 213 1.66 -4.00 -11.14
C GLY A 213 3.06 -4.28 -10.58
N HIS A 214 3.33 -3.98 -9.31
CA HIS A 214 4.58 -4.33 -8.63
C HIS A 214 4.57 -5.74 -8.02
N LEU A 215 3.42 -6.42 -8.03
CA LEU A 215 3.30 -7.78 -7.55
C LEU A 215 3.59 -8.77 -8.67
N GLY A 216 4.20 -9.89 -8.32
CA GLY A 216 4.48 -10.97 -9.27
C GLY A 216 4.68 -12.32 -8.59
N PRO A 217 4.97 -13.36 -9.40
CA PRO A 217 5.35 -14.68 -8.90
C PRO A 217 6.52 -14.59 -7.90
N GLY A 218 6.51 -15.46 -6.88
CA GLY A 218 7.54 -15.47 -5.84
C GLY A 218 7.35 -14.44 -4.72
N MET A 219 6.27 -13.66 -4.73
CA MET A 219 5.91 -12.75 -3.64
C MET A 219 4.75 -13.28 -2.78
N LEU A 220 4.73 -12.92 -1.49
CA LEU A 220 3.65 -13.15 -0.55
C LEU A 220 3.18 -11.81 0.04
N VAL A 221 1.96 -11.42 -0.31
CA VAL A 221 1.34 -10.15 0.12
C VAL A 221 0.61 -10.32 1.43
N LEU A 222 1.04 -9.61 2.46
CA LEU A 222 0.39 -9.47 3.75
C LEU A 222 -0.52 -8.24 3.73
N ALA A 223 -1.81 -8.41 4.00
CA ALA A 223 -2.74 -7.27 4.01
C ALA A 223 -3.77 -7.38 5.14
N ASP A 224 -4.24 -6.23 5.59
CA ASP A 224 -5.23 -6.15 6.63
C ASP A 224 -6.66 -6.36 6.11
N ARG A 225 -7.64 -6.25 7.02
CA ARG A 225 -9.06 -6.43 6.73
C ARG A 225 -9.67 -5.39 5.81
N ALA A 226 -9.01 -4.27 5.51
CA ALA A 226 -9.52 -3.31 4.54
C ALA A 226 -9.47 -3.88 3.10
N PHE A 227 -8.61 -4.87 2.85
CA PHE A 227 -8.35 -5.44 1.53
C PHE A 227 -9.04 -6.79 1.27
N ASP A 228 -10.02 -7.17 2.09
CA ASP A 228 -10.62 -8.51 2.04
C ASP A 228 -11.68 -8.70 0.94
N THR A 229 -11.94 -7.71 0.07
CA THR A 229 -12.99 -7.83 -0.97
C THR A 229 -12.67 -8.90 -2.02
N ASN A 230 -13.69 -9.61 -2.52
CA ASN A 230 -13.50 -10.65 -3.54
C ASN A 230 -12.81 -10.14 -4.81
N ALA A 231 -13.14 -8.91 -5.24
CA ALA A 231 -12.54 -8.29 -6.41
C ALA A 231 -11.04 -8.07 -6.20
N PHE A 232 -10.64 -7.43 -5.09
CA PHE A 232 -9.24 -7.18 -4.78
C PHE A 232 -8.43 -8.48 -4.62
N LEU A 233 -8.96 -9.48 -3.91
CA LEU A 233 -8.29 -10.78 -3.77
C LEU A 233 -8.10 -11.49 -5.11
N HIS A 234 -9.07 -11.37 -6.02
CA HIS A 234 -8.94 -11.94 -7.37
C HIS A 234 -7.91 -11.18 -8.21
N GLU A 235 -7.95 -9.86 -8.22
CA GLU A 235 -7.01 -8.99 -8.95
C GLU A 235 -5.58 -9.20 -8.46
N ALA A 236 -5.36 -9.19 -7.14
CA ALA A 236 -4.03 -9.40 -6.56
C ALA A 236 -3.49 -10.82 -6.84
N ALA A 237 -4.33 -11.86 -6.74
CA ALA A 237 -3.92 -13.22 -7.07
C ALA A 237 -3.68 -13.43 -8.59
N ALA A 238 -4.28 -12.60 -9.45
CA ALA A 238 -4.07 -12.67 -10.90
C ALA A 238 -2.67 -12.18 -11.32
N THR A 239 -1.96 -11.44 -10.47
CA THR A 239 -0.56 -11.05 -10.68
C THR A 239 0.42 -12.22 -10.55
N GLY A 240 -0.03 -13.37 -10.02
CA GLY A 240 0.81 -14.51 -9.69
C GLY A 240 1.39 -14.47 -8.28
N ALA A 241 1.24 -13.35 -7.56
CA ALA A 241 1.62 -13.27 -6.15
C ALA A 241 0.69 -14.12 -5.26
N HIS A 242 1.25 -14.63 -4.17
CA HIS A 242 0.48 -15.25 -3.10
C HIS A 242 -0.06 -14.18 -2.13
N LEU A 243 -1.17 -14.50 -1.46
CA LEU A 243 -1.85 -13.59 -0.55
C LEU A 243 -1.95 -14.20 0.85
N LEU A 244 -1.85 -13.38 1.89
CA LEU A 244 -2.20 -13.69 3.28
C LEU A 244 -2.91 -12.47 3.89
N VAL A 245 -4.24 -12.48 3.83
CA VAL A 245 -5.07 -11.31 4.14
C VAL A 245 -5.94 -11.59 5.36
N ARG A 246 -5.90 -10.72 6.38
CA ARG A 246 -6.87 -10.82 7.49
C ARG A 246 -8.24 -10.40 6.99
N THR A 247 -9.27 -11.15 7.35
CA THR A 247 -10.65 -10.91 6.91
C THR A 247 -11.47 -10.23 7.99
N LYS A 248 -12.53 -9.51 7.59
CA LYS A 248 -13.49 -8.94 8.54
C LYS A 248 -14.27 -10.05 9.24
N ALA A 249 -14.61 -9.85 10.51
CA ALA A 249 -15.40 -10.81 11.29
C ALA A 249 -16.79 -11.08 10.67
N THR A 250 -17.35 -10.10 9.96
CA THR A 250 -18.63 -10.20 9.24
C THR A 250 -18.54 -11.05 7.97
N ARG A 251 -17.34 -11.37 7.49
CA ARG A 251 -17.16 -12.24 6.33
C ARG A 251 -17.38 -13.69 6.75
N VAL A 252 -18.31 -14.36 6.07
CA VAL A 252 -18.64 -15.77 6.29
C VAL A 252 -18.22 -16.58 5.05
N PRO A 253 -16.94 -17.00 4.94
CA PRO A 253 -16.50 -17.83 3.83
C PRO A 253 -17.14 -19.23 3.93
N GLY A 254 -17.59 -19.77 2.80
CA GLY A 254 -18.09 -21.14 2.75
C GLY A 254 -16.96 -22.14 3.03
N VAL A 255 -17.24 -23.12 3.88
CA VAL A 255 -16.32 -24.18 4.30
C VAL A 255 -16.54 -25.38 3.37
N LEU A 256 -15.62 -25.60 2.44
CA LEU A 256 -15.74 -26.64 1.41
C LEU A 256 -15.10 -27.96 1.82
N ALA A 257 -13.92 -27.90 2.45
CA ALA A 257 -13.18 -29.07 2.90
C ALA A 257 -12.25 -28.68 4.06
N HIS A 258 -12.09 -29.56 5.03
CA HIS A 258 -11.13 -29.38 6.12
C HIS A 258 -9.74 -29.90 5.70
N LEU A 259 -8.70 -29.29 6.25
CA LEU A 259 -7.31 -29.73 6.12
C LEU A 259 -6.80 -30.25 7.47
N SER A 260 -5.75 -31.06 7.46
CA SER A 260 -5.26 -31.76 8.65
C SER A 260 -4.73 -30.84 9.76
N ASP A 261 -4.31 -29.63 9.42
CA ASP A 261 -3.85 -28.62 10.38
C ASP A 261 -4.96 -27.70 10.92
N GLY A 262 -6.23 -28.12 10.75
CA GLY A 262 -7.42 -27.44 11.27
C GLY A 262 -7.92 -26.27 10.42
N SER A 263 -7.15 -25.86 9.39
CA SER A 263 -7.61 -24.89 8.39
C SER A 263 -8.61 -25.50 7.40
N TYR A 264 -9.23 -24.68 6.54
CA TYR A 264 -10.21 -25.17 5.58
C TYR A 264 -10.14 -24.47 4.23
N LEU A 265 -10.59 -25.15 3.18
CA LEU A 265 -10.70 -24.63 1.84
C LEU A 265 -12.02 -23.87 1.66
N THR A 266 -11.96 -22.77 0.93
CA THR A 266 -13.10 -21.94 0.54
C THR A 266 -13.01 -21.58 -0.94
N ARG A 267 -14.07 -21.00 -1.50
CA ARG A 267 -14.10 -20.48 -2.87
C ARG A 267 -14.69 -19.08 -2.88
N ILE A 268 -13.98 -18.14 -3.49
CA ILE A 268 -14.46 -16.77 -3.72
C ILE A 268 -14.81 -16.57 -5.19
N GLY A 269 -15.87 -15.83 -5.49
CA GLY A 269 -16.38 -15.62 -6.85
C GLY A 269 -17.53 -16.57 -7.23
N ARG A 270 -18.15 -16.35 -8.41
CA ARG A 270 -19.32 -17.12 -8.86
C ARG A 270 -18.91 -18.35 -9.69
N ARG A 271 -19.47 -19.53 -9.35
CA ARG A 271 -19.42 -20.80 -10.11
C ARG A 271 -18.02 -21.12 -10.68
N GLN A 272 -17.90 -21.28 -12.00
CA GLN A 272 -16.69 -21.75 -12.69
C GLN A 272 -15.54 -20.74 -12.76
N ARG A 273 -15.78 -19.46 -12.41
CA ARG A 273 -14.73 -18.44 -12.25
C ARG A 273 -14.29 -18.26 -10.80
N GLY A 274 -14.72 -19.15 -9.91
CA GLY A 274 -14.42 -19.08 -8.49
C GLY A 274 -12.99 -19.53 -8.18
N ARG A 275 -12.22 -18.71 -7.47
CA ARG A 275 -10.86 -19.06 -7.03
C ARG A 275 -10.92 -19.82 -5.71
N GLN A 276 -10.28 -20.98 -5.67
CA GLN A 276 -10.09 -21.72 -4.43
C GLN A 276 -9.04 -21.01 -3.57
N LEU A 277 -9.35 -20.83 -2.29
CA LEU A 277 -8.48 -20.23 -1.29
C LEU A 277 -8.54 -21.09 -0.02
N ARG A 278 -7.64 -20.82 0.91
CA ARG A 278 -7.61 -21.44 2.22
C ARG A 278 -7.86 -20.40 3.30
N VAL A 279 -8.59 -20.79 4.34
CA VAL A 279 -8.88 -19.95 5.49
C VAL A 279 -8.30 -20.58 6.75
N ILE A 280 -7.64 -19.76 7.55
CA ILE A 280 -7.10 -20.10 8.85
C ILE A 280 -7.81 -19.22 9.88
N ASP A 281 -8.65 -19.82 10.71
CA ASP A 281 -9.31 -19.14 11.82
C ASP A 281 -8.60 -19.56 13.11
N ALA A 282 -8.03 -18.62 13.83
CA ALA A 282 -7.19 -18.89 14.99
C ALA A 282 -7.53 -17.96 16.16
N HIS A 283 -7.56 -18.54 17.35
CA HIS A 283 -7.53 -17.79 18.59
C HIS A 283 -6.08 -17.67 19.05
N LEU A 284 -5.66 -16.45 19.38
CA LEU A 284 -4.34 -16.14 19.88
C LEU A 284 -4.47 -15.78 21.36
N ARG A 285 -3.63 -16.37 22.21
CA ARG A 285 -3.41 -15.90 23.57
C ARG A 285 -1.98 -15.44 23.70
N MET A 286 -1.80 -14.17 24.03
CA MET A 286 -0.50 -13.55 24.23
C MET A 286 -0.27 -13.37 25.74
N SER A 287 0.90 -13.77 26.21
CA SER A 287 1.34 -13.56 27.60
C SER A 287 2.44 -12.49 27.64
N GLY A 288 2.31 -11.54 28.56
CA GLY A 288 3.25 -10.44 28.75
C GLY A 288 4.29 -10.73 29.84
N ALA A 289 5.43 -10.05 29.78
CA ALA A 289 6.47 -10.13 30.79
C ALA A 289 6.03 -9.61 32.18
N ASP A 290 5.00 -8.76 32.21
CA ASP A 290 4.32 -8.25 33.40
C ASP A 290 3.24 -9.20 33.94
N GLY A 291 3.10 -10.40 33.38
CA GLY A 291 2.09 -11.39 33.75
C GLY A 291 0.70 -11.13 33.14
N SER A 292 0.52 -10.04 32.39
CA SER A 292 -0.75 -9.75 31.72
C SER A 292 -1.04 -10.79 30.62
N ARG A 293 -2.32 -11.00 30.29
CA ARG A 293 -2.76 -11.94 29.25
C ARG A 293 -3.83 -11.32 28.38
N VAL A 294 -3.67 -11.44 27.07
CA VAL A 294 -4.57 -10.82 26.08
C VAL A 294 -4.94 -11.83 25.00
N GLY A 295 -6.23 -11.88 24.67
CA GLY A 295 -6.75 -12.68 23.56
C GLY A 295 -6.97 -11.84 22.29
N ASP A 296 -6.71 -12.41 21.12
CA ASP A 296 -7.19 -11.88 19.83
C ASP A 296 -7.66 -13.05 18.94
N ARG A 297 -8.39 -12.74 17.88
CA ARG A 297 -8.84 -13.72 16.89
C ARG A 297 -8.45 -13.27 15.49
N TYR A 298 -7.69 -14.12 14.80
CA TYR A 298 -7.27 -13.90 13.42
C TYR A 298 -8.05 -14.84 12.52
N ARG A 299 -8.67 -14.30 11.47
CA ARG A 299 -9.19 -15.09 10.35
C ARG A 299 -8.45 -14.67 9.09
N LEU A 300 -7.46 -15.45 8.69
CA LEU A 300 -6.64 -15.18 7.51
C LEU A 300 -7.18 -15.96 6.31
N ILE A 301 -7.22 -15.32 5.14
CA ILE A 301 -7.48 -15.98 3.86
C ILE A 301 -6.21 -15.95 3.02
N THR A 302 -5.87 -17.06 2.39
CA THR A 302 -4.62 -17.23 1.65
C THR A 302 -4.78 -18.04 0.37
N THR A 303 -3.93 -17.75 -0.61
CA THR A 303 -3.74 -18.57 -1.81
C THR A 303 -2.84 -19.78 -1.57
N LEU A 304 -2.15 -19.85 -0.43
CA LEU A 304 -1.25 -20.94 -0.05
C LEU A 304 -2.06 -22.14 0.45
N THR A 305 -2.56 -22.95 -0.49
CA THR A 305 -3.49 -24.06 -0.20
C THR A 305 -2.82 -25.34 0.31
N ASP A 306 -1.51 -25.51 0.08
CA ASP A 306 -0.74 -26.64 0.59
C ASP A 306 -0.42 -26.44 2.08
N HIS A 307 -1.17 -27.13 2.95
CA HIS A 307 -1.01 -27.07 4.40
C HIS A 307 0.26 -27.75 4.92
N ARG A 308 0.88 -28.65 4.14
CA ARG A 308 2.12 -29.31 4.55
C ARG A 308 3.31 -28.38 4.32
N ARG A 309 3.33 -27.70 3.16
CA ARG A 309 4.36 -26.70 2.85
C ARG A 309 4.18 -25.40 3.62
N TYR A 310 2.94 -25.00 3.89
CA TYR A 310 2.61 -23.75 4.57
C TYR A 310 1.69 -24.01 5.78
N PRO A 311 2.21 -24.49 6.92
CA PRO A 311 1.38 -24.81 8.08
C PRO A 311 0.59 -23.61 8.61
N ALA A 312 -0.63 -23.84 9.09
CA ALA A 312 -1.54 -22.79 9.57
C ALA A 312 -0.91 -21.93 10.67
N GLU A 313 -0.25 -22.55 11.64
CA GLU A 313 0.42 -21.84 12.74
C GLU A 313 1.55 -20.94 12.23
N ALA A 314 2.37 -21.43 11.30
CA ALA A 314 3.48 -20.65 10.72
C ALA A 314 2.97 -19.39 10.00
N LEU A 315 1.84 -19.50 9.28
CA LEU A 315 1.21 -18.36 8.62
C LEU A 315 0.60 -17.36 9.63
N ILE A 316 0.04 -17.83 10.74
CA ILE A 316 -0.43 -16.95 11.82
C ILE A 316 0.73 -16.16 12.43
N ARG A 317 1.86 -16.83 12.70
CA ARG A 317 3.08 -16.16 13.23
C ARG A 317 3.63 -15.15 12.22
N LEU A 318 3.74 -15.54 10.95
CA LEU A 318 4.20 -14.66 9.87
C LEU A 318 3.35 -13.40 9.71
N TYR A 319 2.03 -13.48 9.91
CA TYR A 319 1.14 -12.35 9.70
C TYR A 319 1.50 -11.12 10.55
N HIS A 320 2.25 -11.28 11.65
CA HIS A 320 2.77 -10.17 12.43
C HIS A 320 3.73 -9.27 11.63
N GLU A 321 4.47 -9.80 10.66
CA GLU A 321 5.36 -9.05 9.77
C GLU A 321 4.62 -8.01 8.92
N ARG A 322 3.29 -8.10 8.82
CA ARG A 322 2.49 -7.04 8.18
C ARG A 322 2.70 -5.68 8.86
N TRP A 323 2.95 -5.65 10.17
CA TRP A 323 3.14 -4.38 10.90
C TRP A 323 4.46 -3.67 10.55
N GLU A 324 5.36 -4.27 9.76
CA GLU A 324 6.60 -3.63 9.34
C GLU A 324 6.37 -2.40 8.45
N ILE A 325 5.28 -2.37 7.69
CA ILE A 325 4.87 -1.19 6.95
C ILE A 325 4.50 -0.01 7.87
N GLU A 326 3.99 -0.28 9.08
CA GLU A 326 3.69 0.78 10.04
C GLU A 326 4.95 1.37 10.64
N SER A 327 5.98 0.54 10.85
CA SER A 327 7.34 0.98 11.19
C SER A 327 7.93 1.84 10.06
N ALA A 328 7.68 1.50 8.79
CA ALA A 328 8.08 2.33 7.66
C ALA A 328 7.40 3.71 7.70
N TYR A 329 6.09 3.76 7.95
CA TYR A 329 5.36 5.03 8.10
C TYR A 329 5.73 5.81 9.36
N LEU A 330 6.11 5.13 10.45
CA LEU A 330 6.63 5.77 11.64
C LEU A 330 7.92 6.50 11.32
N ALA A 331 8.88 5.84 10.66
CA ALA A 331 10.14 6.44 10.24
C ALA A 331 9.92 7.64 9.32
N LEU A 332 9.03 7.53 8.33
CA LEU A 332 8.69 8.63 7.43
C LEU A 332 8.12 9.85 8.18
N ARG A 333 7.14 9.64 9.07
CA ARG A 333 6.39 10.74 9.72
C ARG A 333 7.08 11.32 10.94
N HIS A 334 7.67 10.47 11.75
CA HIS A 334 8.16 10.85 13.08
C HIS A 334 9.67 10.95 13.16
N THR A 335 10.42 10.23 12.32
CA THR A 335 11.88 10.36 12.27
C THR A 335 12.31 11.34 11.19
N LEU A 336 11.87 11.14 9.95
CA LEU A 336 12.27 11.98 8.82
C LEU A 336 11.60 13.36 8.88
N LEU A 337 10.27 13.41 9.04
CA LEU A 337 9.52 14.67 9.18
C LEU A 337 9.55 15.26 10.60
N ALA A 338 10.03 14.51 11.61
CA ALA A 338 9.95 14.93 13.01
C ALA A 338 8.55 15.40 13.45
N GLY A 339 7.47 14.82 12.89
CA GLY A 339 6.09 15.16 13.16
C GLY A 339 5.57 16.46 12.52
N HIS A 340 6.36 17.14 11.68
CA HIS A 340 5.98 18.40 11.06
C HIS A 340 4.92 18.23 9.97
N VAL A 341 4.14 19.29 9.78
CA VAL A 341 3.26 19.46 8.61
C VAL A 341 4.14 19.65 7.37
N LEU A 342 3.73 19.10 6.22
CA LEU A 342 4.40 19.40 4.95
C LEU A 342 4.44 20.92 4.69
N ARG A 343 5.42 21.42 3.94
CA ARG A 343 5.60 22.87 3.76
C ARG A 343 4.81 23.46 2.61
N SER A 344 4.38 22.62 1.66
CA SER A 344 3.84 23.09 0.38
C SER A 344 2.36 23.45 0.46
N GLY A 345 1.99 24.64 -0.02
CA GLY A 345 0.64 25.19 0.05
C GLY A 345 -0.27 24.88 -1.15
N ASP A 346 0.18 24.05 -2.08
CA ASP A 346 -0.56 23.62 -3.26
C ASP A 346 -0.24 22.17 -3.65
N ARG A 347 -1.07 21.59 -4.52
CA ARG A 347 -0.97 20.18 -4.93
C ARG A 347 0.38 19.82 -5.57
N PRO A 348 0.90 20.53 -6.60
CA PRO A 348 2.16 20.14 -7.22
C PRO A 348 3.33 20.19 -6.24
N GLY A 349 3.35 21.18 -5.33
CA GLY A 349 4.36 21.25 -4.29
C GLY A 349 4.27 20.11 -3.27
N LEU A 350 3.04 19.72 -2.87
CA LEU A 350 2.81 18.59 -1.97
C LEU A 350 3.21 17.25 -2.60
N GLU A 351 2.89 17.03 -3.87
CA GLU A 351 3.32 15.85 -4.62
C GLU A 351 4.85 15.81 -4.69
N GLN A 352 5.50 16.92 -5.10
CA GLN A 352 6.97 17.02 -5.17
C GLN A 352 7.64 16.72 -3.81
N GLU A 353 7.16 17.34 -2.75
CA GLU A 353 7.69 17.16 -1.39
C GLU A 353 7.50 15.72 -0.89
N THR A 354 6.34 15.10 -1.17
CA THR A 354 6.08 13.72 -0.75
C THR A 354 6.96 12.73 -1.51
N TRP A 355 7.10 12.88 -2.83
CA TRP A 355 8.00 12.03 -3.62
C TRP A 355 9.46 12.19 -3.20
N ALA A 356 9.88 13.40 -2.82
CA ALA A 356 11.22 13.65 -2.29
C ALA A 356 11.47 12.90 -0.97
N LEU A 357 10.49 12.92 -0.06
CA LEU A 357 10.57 12.21 1.21
C LEU A 357 10.64 10.69 1.02
N LEU A 358 9.85 10.15 0.08
CA LEU A 358 9.85 8.72 -0.23
C LEU A 358 11.17 8.29 -0.90
N THR A 359 11.69 9.11 -1.82
CA THR A 359 13.02 8.88 -2.43
C THR A 359 14.09 8.85 -1.35
N LEU A 360 14.16 9.88 -0.50
CA LEU A 360 15.15 9.96 0.57
C LEU A 360 15.05 8.80 1.57
N TYR A 361 13.83 8.42 1.94
CA TYR A 361 13.58 7.23 2.76
C TYR A 361 14.17 5.98 2.12
N GLN A 362 13.93 5.78 0.81
CA GLN A 362 14.42 4.63 0.07
C GLN A 362 15.95 4.62 0.00
N LEU A 363 16.60 5.75 -0.28
CA LEU A 363 18.08 5.84 -0.29
C LEU A 363 18.70 5.50 1.07
N LEU A 364 18.10 5.98 2.16
CA LEU A 364 18.55 5.60 3.52
C LEU A 364 18.38 4.09 3.75
N ARG A 365 17.28 3.48 3.28
CA ARG A 365 17.07 2.04 3.38
C ARG A 365 18.06 1.25 2.55
N MET A 366 18.42 1.71 1.35
CA MET A 366 19.46 1.08 0.52
C MET A 366 20.79 1.02 1.28
N ALA A 367 21.24 2.16 1.84
CA ALA A 367 22.48 2.20 2.62
C ALA A 367 22.45 1.32 3.87
N MET A 368 21.30 1.28 4.56
CA MET A 368 21.12 0.40 5.72
C MET A 368 21.19 -1.08 5.33
N VAL A 369 20.53 -1.49 4.24
CA VAL A 369 20.50 -2.89 3.79
C VAL A 369 21.87 -3.32 3.27
N GLU A 370 22.54 -2.49 2.47
CA GLU A 370 23.91 -2.77 2.02
C GLU A 370 24.85 -3.05 3.21
N ALA A 371 24.77 -2.22 4.26
CA ALA A 371 25.54 -2.42 5.47
C ALA A 371 25.18 -3.73 6.19
N ILE A 372 23.89 -4.03 6.36
CA ILE A 372 23.42 -5.24 7.05
C ILE A 372 23.87 -6.52 6.32
N GLU A 373 23.83 -6.54 4.99
CA GLU A 373 24.20 -7.71 4.19
C GLU A 373 25.70 -8.04 4.25
N THR A 374 26.55 -7.11 4.69
CA THR A 374 27.97 -7.38 4.95
C THR A 374 28.21 -8.26 6.18
N ARG A 375 27.20 -8.40 7.07
CA ARG A 375 27.28 -9.22 8.27
C ARG A 375 26.22 -10.34 8.20
N PRO A 376 26.59 -11.54 7.71
CA PRO A 376 25.66 -12.67 7.57
C PRO A 376 24.85 -12.95 8.83
N GLY A 377 23.55 -13.21 8.66
CA GLY A 377 22.63 -13.49 9.77
C GLY A 377 22.13 -12.26 10.54
N THR A 378 22.57 -11.05 10.17
CA THR A 378 22.05 -9.82 10.78
C THR A 378 20.68 -9.48 10.18
N ASP A 379 19.69 -9.31 11.05
CA ASP A 379 18.34 -8.91 10.66
C ASP A 379 18.29 -7.38 10.36
N PRO A 380 17.82 -6.95 9.17
CA PRO A 380 17.64 -5.54 8.85
C PRO A 380 16.73 -4.78 9.83
N ASP A 381 15.86 -5.48 10.58
CA ASP A 381 15.03 -4.86 11.62
C ASP A 381 15.83 -4.17 12.73
N ARG A 382 17.08 -4.61 12.92
CA ARG A 382 18.02 -4.06 13.93
C ARG A 382 18.70 -2.78 13.46
N ALA A 383 18.62 -2.44 12.17
CA ALA A 383 19.25 -1.24 11.64
C ALA A 383 18.51 0.02 12.13
N CYS A 384 19.21 0.88 12.88
CA CYS A 384 18.65 2.10 13.44
C CYS A 384 18.47 3.19 12.37
N PHE A 385 17.22 3.48 11.99
CA PHE A 385 16.91 4.52 10.99
C PHE A 385 17.33 5.93 11.45
N THR A 386 17.27 6.22 12.75
CA THR A 386 17.73 7.51 13.30
C THR A 386 19.23 7.68 13.12
N THR A 387 20.04 6.64 13.41
CA THR A 387 21.49 6.68 13.18
C THR A 387 21.79 6.95 11.72
N ALA A 388 21.15 6.22 10.80
CA ALA A 388 21.34 6.43 9.36
C ALA A 388 20.99 7.87 8.94
N LEU A 389 19.87 8.41 9.43
CA LEU A 389 19.43 9.76 9.11
C LEU A 389 20.39 10.85 9.64
N GLU A 390 20.82 10.77 10.90
CA GLU A 390 21.72 11.78 11.48
C GLU A 390 23.12 11.71 10.86
N THR A 391 23.61 10.50 10.55
CA THR A 391 24.86 10.34 9.81
C THR A 391 24.73 10.91 8.40
N ALA A 392 23.65 10.64 7.68
CA ALA A 392 23.41 11.21 6.35
C ALA A 392 23.37 12.75 6.35
N ARG A 393 22.78 13.38 7.38
CA ARG A 393 22.82 14.84 7.55
C ARG A 393 24.24 15.37 7.72
N THR A 394 25.07 14.66 8.49
CA THR A 394 26.48 15.00 8.69
C THR A 394 27.26 14.86 7.39
N GLN A 395 27.10 13.73 6.68
CA GLN A 395 27.77 13.48 5.40
C GLN A 395 27.37 14.51 4.34
N LEU A 396 26.08 14.89 4.27
CA LEU A 396 25.62 15.96 3.38
C LEU A 396 26.24 17.31 3.78
N THR A 397 26.15 17.71 5.05
CA THR A 397 26.61 19.03 5.49
C THR A 397 28.11 19.20 5.28
N GLY A 398 28.88 18.14 5.51
CA GLY A 398 30.33 18.14 5.32
C GLY A 398 30.79 17.93 3.87
N ALA A 399 29.88 17.68 2.93
CA ALA A 399 30.20 17.30 1.54
C ALA A 399 31.08 16.04 1.44
N HIS A 400 30.73 14.99 2.20
CA HIS A 400 31.51 13.76 2.30
C HIS A 400 30.95 12.67 1.37
N GLY A 401 31.79 11.77 0.88
CA GLY A 401 31.34 10.56 0.17
C GLY A 401 30.56 10.81 -1.13
N ILE A 402 30.62 12.02 -1.70
CA ILE A 402 29.81 12.43 -2.86
C ILE A 402 30.10 11.54 -4.08
N CYS A 403 31.37 11.26 -4.35
CA CYS A 403 31.82 10.36 -5.41
C CYS A 403 32.54 9.13 -4.84
N GLY A 404 32.10 8.63 -3.69
CA GLY A 404 32.69 7.44 -3.06
C GLY A 404 32.52 6.18 -3.93
N PRO A 405 33.42 5.18 -3.81
CA PRO A 405 33.27 3.92 -4.53
C PRO A 405 31.97 3.22 -4.12
N THR A 406 31.27 2.66 -5.10
CA THR A 406 30.11 1.80 -4.87
C THR A 406 30.58 0.44 -4.36
N GLY A 407 29.87 -0.16 -3.39
CA GLY A 407 30.16 -1.50 -2.87
C GLY A 407 31.09 -1.59 -1.66
N HIS A 408 31.42 -0.46 -1.03
CA HIS A 408 32.05 -0.42 0.30
C HIS A 408 31.12 0.24 1.30
N ILE A 409 31.11 -0.28 2.54
CA ILE A 409 30.32 0.28 3.63
C ILE A 409 30.85 1.69 3.95
N GLY A 410 30.09 2.71 3.56
CA GLY A 410 30.38 4.09 3.93
C GLY A 410 30.09 4.39 5.41
N GLU A 411 30.27 5.64 5.83
CA GLU A 411 30.06 6.11 7.21
C GLU A 411 28.64 5.87 7.70
N ILE A 412 27.62 5.99 6.83
CA ILE A 412 26.23 5.69 7.20
C ILE A 412 26.12 4.21 7.60
N GLY A 413 26.68 3.32 6.78
CA GLY A 413 26.68 1.89 7.05
C GLY A 413 27.47 1.51 8.31
N GLN A 414 28.66 2.09 8.49
CA GLN A 414 29.49 1.85 9.69
C GLN A 414 28.80 2.33 10.97
N ALA A 415 28.17 3.50 10.93
CA ALA A 415 27.38 4.02 12.04
C ALA A 415 26.21 3.08 12.37
N VAL A 416 25.48 2.58 11.36
CA VAL A 416 24.39 1.62 11.56
C VAL A 416 24.89 0.32 12.19
N LEU A 417 26.01 -0.23 11.71
CA LEU A 417 26.56 -1.50 12.21
C LEU A 417 27.16 -1.41 13.62
N SER A 418 27.66 -0.23 14.00
CA SER A 418 28.16 0.04 15.36
C SER A 418 27.04 0.31 16.37
N THR A 419 25.84 0.69 15.90
CA THR A 419 24.66 0.96 16.75
C THR A 419 23.47 0.05 16.45
N LEU A 420 23.71 -1.24 16.17
CA LEU A 420 22.62 -2.20 15.95
C LEU A 420 21.70 -2.26 17.18
N LEU A 421 20.40 -2.14 16.94
CA LEU A 421 19.39 -2.30 17.98
C LEU A 421 19.37 -3.75 18.48
N PRO A 422 18.89 -4.00 19.71
CA PRO A 422 18.57 -5.36 20.16
C PRO A 422 17.55 -6.03 19.23
N ASP A 423 17.51 -7.36 19.27
CA ASP A 423 16.49 -8.12 18.55
C ASP A 423 15.10 -7.63 18.92
N ARG A 424 14.25 -7.46 17.90
CA ARG A 424 12.94 -6.88 18.09
C ARG A 424 12.05 -7.82 18.89
N ARG A 425 11.46 -7.28 19.95
CA ARG A 425 10.53 -8.01 20.82
C ARG A 425 9.08 -7.64 20.47
N PRO A 426 8.21 -8.62 20.16
CA PRO A 426 6.78 -8.36 20.04
C PRO A 426 6.25 -7.78 21.36
N ARG A 427 5.30 -6.83 21.27
CA ARG A 427 4.76 -6.13 22.45
C ARG A 427 3.28 -5.78 22.25
N TYR A 428 2.56 -5.64 23.35
CA TYR A 428 1.21 -5.06 23.33
C TYR A 428 1.00 -4.04 24.45
N SER A 429 0.06 -3.14 24.23
CA SER A 429 -0.44 -2.19 25.22
C SER A 429 -1.87 -1.80 24.87
N ALA A 430 -2.58 -1.21 25.83
CA ALA A 430 -3.88 -0.61 25.60
C ALA A 430 -3.78 0.48 24.53
N ARG A 431 -4.83 0.59 23.70
CA ARG A 431 -4.93 1.69 22.74
C ARG A 431 -5.61 2.86 23.43
N THR A 432 -4.81 3.77 23.97
CA THR A 432 -5.30 4.98 24.65
C THR A 432 -5.23 6.20 23.74
N VAL A 433 -6.24 7.06 23.84
CA VAL A 433 -6.23 8.37 23.16
C VAL A 433 -5.42 9.32 24.04
N LYS A 434 -4.19 9.64 23.64
CA LYS A 434 -3.28 10.51 24.40
C LYS A 434 -3.67 12.01 24.41
N CYS A 435 -4.87 12.35 23.96
CA CYS A 435 -5.35 13.74 23.90
C CYS A 435 -6.24 14.04 25.11
N GLY A 436 -5.80 14.96 25.98
CA GLY A 436 -6.49 15.29 27.24
C GLY A 436 -7.87 15.95 27.11
N THR A 437 -8.27 16.41 25.91
CA THR A 437 -9.56 17.08 25.65
C THR A 437 -10.56 16.23 24.87
N SER A 438 -10.29 14.93 24.70
CA SER A 438 -11.19 14.01 24.03
C SER A 438 -12.45 13.74 24.87
N ARG A 439 -13.65 13.83 24.25
CA ARG A 439 -14.92 13.34 24.86
C ARG A 439 -14.99 11.82 24.97
N TYR A 440 -14.07 11.10 24.33
CA TYR A 440 -13.93 9.65 24.49
C TYR A 440 -13.16 9.36 25.77
N ALA A 441 -13.61 8.36 26.52
CA ALA A 441 -12.90 7.86 27.69
C ALA A 441 -11.42 7.67 27.34
N TYR A 442 -10.55 8.22 28.19
CA TYR A 442 -9.08 8.15 28.05
C TYR A 442 -8.59 6.72 27.76
N ARG A 443 -9.31 5.75 28.32
CA ARG A 443 -9.16 4.32 28.14
C ARG A 443 -10.53 3.66 28.12
N ASP A 444 -10.69 2.61 27.32
CA ASP A 444 -11.82 1.69 27.46
C ASP A 444 -11.60 0.84 28.73
N PRO A 445 -12.45 0.97 29.76
CA PRO A 445 -12.28 0.21 31.01
C PRO A 445 -12.40 -1.31 30.81
N THR A 446 -12.92 -1.76 29.66
CA THR A 446 -13.00 -3.18 29.31
C THR A 446 -11.75 -3.72 28.59
N ASP A 447 -10.78 -2.86 28.26
CA ASP A 447 -9.53 -3.27 27.61
C ASP A 447 -8.56 -3.93 28.62
N PRO A 448 -8.31 -5.24 28.52
CA PRO A 448 -7.46 -5.97 29.47
C PRO A 448 -5.97 -5.69 29.28
N ARG A 449 -5.59 -4.91 28.26
CA ARG A 449 -4.19 -4.61 27.95
C ARG A 449 -3.59 -3.63 28.97
N PRO A 450 -2.29 -3.74 29.29
CA PRO A 450 -1.59 -2.81 30.17
C PRO A 450 -1.41 -1.43 29.51
N ASP A 451 -1.31 -0.38 30.32
CA ASP A 451 -1.13 1.00 29.83
C ASP A 451 0.27 1.24 29.25
N ILE A 452 1.29 0.57 29.80
CA ILE A 452 2.67 0.63 29.34
C ILE A 452 2.92 -0.57 28.40
N PRO A 453 3.65 -0.40 27.29
CA PRO A 453 4.03 -1.50 26.43
C PRO A 453 4.78 -2.61 27.19
N THR A 454 4.20 -3.81 27.20
CA THR A 454 4.81 -5.01 27.77
C THR A 454 5.31 -5.92 26.64
N ALA A 455 6.46 -6.56 26.85
CA ALA A 455 7.00 -7.53 25.90
C ALA A 455 6.18 -8.83 25.95
N ILE A 456 5.88 -9.39 24.79
CA ILE A 456 5.23 -10.70 24.66
C ILE A 456 6.29 -11.77 24.90
N THR A 457 6.03 -12.66 25.84
CA THR A 457 6.91 -13.79 26.19
C THR A 457 6.43 -15.11 25.57
N ALA A 458 5.14 -15.25 25.31
CA ALA A 458 4.56 -16.42 24.68
C ALA A 458 3.33 -16.06 23.84
N ILE A 459 3.13 -16.81 22.75
CA ILE A 459 1.92 -16.75 21.91
C ILE A 459 1.42 -18.18 21.70
N ASP A 460 0.30 -18.51 22.34
CA ASP A 460 -0.43 -19.75 22.13
C ASP A 460 -1.42 -19.55 20.98
N ILE A 461 -1.35 -20.43 19.98
CA ILE A 461 -2.19 -20.37 18.79
C ILE A 461 -3.09 -21.61 18.77
N THR A 462 -4.40 -21.39 18.76
CA THR A 462 -5.38 -22.47 18.65
C THR A 462 -6.18 -22.28 17.36
N ILE A 463 -5.98 -23.18 16.39
CA ILE A 463 -6.75 -23.19 15.15
C ILE A 463 -8.17 -23.69 15.42
N ARG A 464 -9.15 -23.03 14.79
CA ARG A 464 -10.56 -23.37 14.85
C ARG A 464 -11.08 -23.80 13.49
N THR A 465 -11.64 -25.01 13.46
CA THR A 465 -12.30 -25.56 12.28
C THR A 465 -13.82 -25.38 12.42
N PRO A 466 -14.45 -24.48 11.64
CA PRO A 466 -15.91 -24.38 11.60
C PRO A 466 -16.54 -25.61 10.92
N PRO A 467 -17.85 -25.86 11.12
CA PRO A 467 -18.55 -26.94 10.41
C PRO A 467 -18.62 -26.67 8.90
N LEU A 468 -18.72 -27.74 8.12
CA LEU A 468 -18.90 -27.67 6.67
C LEU A 468 -20.15 -26.85 6.31
N THR A 469 -20.05 -26.02 5.28
CA THR A 469 -21.20 -25.23 4.81
C THR A 469 -22.12 -26.14 4.01
N ALA A 470 -23.38 -26.25 4.44
CA ALA A 470 -24.39 -27.00 3.71
C ALA A 470 -24.51 -26.48 2.26
N PRO A 471 -24.74 -27.36 1.27
CA PRO A 471 -25.03 -26.92 -0.08
C PRO A 471 -26.24 -25.97 -0.06
N PRO A 472 -26.24 -24.89 -0.87
CA PRO A 472 -27.39 -23.99 -0.91
C PRO A 472 -28.65 -24.80 -1.22
N PRO A 473 -29.78 -24.51 -0.56
CA PRO A 473 -31.03 -25.18 -0.89
C PRO A 473 -31.28 -25.01 -2.39
N THR A 474 -31.60 -26.11 -3.08
CA THR A 474 -32.09 -26.07 -4.46
C THR A 474 -33.25 -25.09 -4.49
N LYS A 475 -33.07 -23.93 -5.14
CA LYS A 475 -34.18 -22.99 -5.32
C LYS A 475 -35.33 -23.79 -5.95
N PRO A 476 -36.56 -23.73 -5.41
CA PRO A 476 -37.70 -24.29 -6.09
C PRO A 476 -37.75 -23.69 -7.49
N ALA A 477 -38.07 -24.52 -8.49
CA ALA A 477 -38.18 -24.07 -9.87
C ALA A 477 -39.04 -22.79 -9.91
N PRO A 478 -38.65 -21.76 -10.68
CA PRO A 478 -39.48 -20.58 -10.83
C PRO A 478 -40.89 -21.03 -11.27
N PRO A 479 -41.96 -20.39 -10.76
CA PRO A 479 -43.32 -20.76 -11.16
C PRO A 479 -43.41 -20.71 -12.70
N PRO A 480 -44.12 -21.67 -13.32
CA PRO A 480 -44.20 -21.75 -14.77
C PRO A 480 -44.69 -20.42 -15.34
N THR A 481 -43.99 -19.92 -16.35
CA THR A 481 -44.36 -18.64 -16.98
C THR A 481 -45.76 -18.75 -17.60
N THR A 482 -46.46 -17.62 -17.75
CA THR A 482 -47.78 -17.59 -18.40
C THR A 482 -47.78 -18.29 -19.75
N ARG A 483 -46.70 -18.14 -20.54
CA ARG A 483 -46.55 -18.83 -21.83
C ARG A 483 -46.45 -20.36 -21.65
N THR A 484 -45.67 -20.83 -20.68
CA THR A 484 -45.55 -22.26 -20.36
C THR A 484 -46.90 -22.84 -19.92
N GLN A 485 -47.68 -22.09 -19.14
CA GLN A 485 -49.03 -22.48 -18.72
C GLN A 485 -50.01 -22.55 -19.91
N VAL A 486 -49.95 -21.57 -20.82
CA VAL A 486 -50.74 -21.59 -22.06
C VAL A 486 -50.36 -22.77 -22.95
N ILE A 487 -49.06 -23.02 -23.17
CA ILE A 487 -48.59 -24.16 -23.97
C ILE A 487 -49.04 -25.49 -23.35
N ALA A 488 -48.91 -25.64 -22.03
CA ALA A 488 -49.36 -26.84 -21.32
C ALA A 488 -50.88 -27.04 -21.45
N LEU A 489 -51.67 -25.96 -21.38
CA LEU A 489 -53.10 -26.01 -21.59
C LEU A 489 -53.47 -26.34 -23.04
N MET A 490 -52.79 -25.76 -24.02
CA MET A 490 -53.05 -26.06 -25.44
C MET A 490 -52.61 -27.48 -25.83
N ASN A 491 -51.61 -28.04 -25.14
CA ASN A 491 -51.17 -29.42 -25.32
C ASN A 491 -52.15 -30.47 -24.77
N THR A 492 -53.17 -30.09 -23.99
CA THR A 492 -54.21 -31.05 -23.59
C THR A 492 -55.09 -31.46 -24.76
N ASP A 493 -55.17 -30.61 -25.79
CA ASP A 493 -55.86 -30.88 -27.06
C ASP A 493 -55.13 -30.16 -28.21
N PRO A 494 -54.06 -30.76 -28.76
CA PRO A 494 -53.16 -30.11 -29.72
C PRO A 494 -53.79 -29.81 -31.09
N HIS A 495 -54.86 -30.52 -31.46
CA HIS A 495 -55.51 -30.40 -32.76
C HIS A 495 -56.62 -29.35 -32.77
N ARG A 496 -56.97 -28.81 -31.59
CA ARG A 496 -58.00 -27.80 -31.42
C ARG A 496 -57.42 -26.38 -31.46
N GLY A 497 -58.14 -25.48 -32.14
CA GLY A 497 -57.92 -24.05 -31.99
C GLY A 497 -58.49 -23.53 -30.67
N TRP A 498 -57.67 -22.85 -29.87
CA TRP A 498 -58.06 -22.30 -28.57
C TRP A 498 -58.37 -20.81 -28.68
N THR A 499 -59.54 -20.37 -28.22
CA THR A 499 -59.82 -18.93 -28.19
C THR A 499 -59.05 -18.27 -27.06
N GLY A 500 -58.60 -17.03 -27.26
CA GLY A 500 -57.85 -16.31 -26.23
C GLY A 500 -58.67 -16.01 -24.96
N HIS A 501 -60.01 -15.98 -25.06
CA HIS A 501 -60.89 -15.88 -23.89
C HIS A 501 -60.96 -17.20 -23.11
N GLU A 502 -61.06 -18.35 -23.79
CA GLU A 502 -61.02 -19.66 -23.13
C GLU A 502 -59.69 -19.88 -22.38
N LEU A 503 -58.56 -19.54 -23.01
CA LEU A 503 -57.24 -19.61 -22.38
C LEU A 503 -57.13 -18.67 -21.17
N ALA A 504 -57.76 -17.49 -21.23
CA ALA A 504 -57.76 -16.53 -20.12
C ALA A 504 -58.59 -17.04 -18.94
N THR A 505 -59.79 -17.57 -19.21
CA THR A 505 -60.68 -18.14 -18.20
C THR A 505 -60.06 -19.37 -17.53
N ALA A 506 -59.51 -20.31 -18.33
CA ALA A 506 -58.90 -21.53 -17.82
C ALA A 506 -57.65 -21.27 -16.96
N LEU A 507 -56.94 -20.17 -17.21
CA LEU A 507 -55.77 -19.76 -16.43
C LEU A 507 -56.10 -18.72 -15.33
N GLY A 508 -57.37 -18.32 -15.18
CA GLY A 508 -57.80 -17.33 -14.19
C GLY A 508 -57.22 -15.93 -14.41
N ARG A 509 -57.01 -15.51 -15.67
CA ARG A 509 -56.33 -14.25 -16.03
C ARG A 509 -57.28 -13.26 -16.72
N PRO A 510 -57.05 -11.94 -16.58
CA PRO A 510 -57.82 -10.93 -17.31
C PRO A 510 -57.66 -11.11 -18.82
N PRO A 511 -58.76 -11.27 -19.59
CA PRO A 511 -58.69 -11.54 -21.03
C PRO A 511 -57.87 -10.51 -21.80
N ARG A 512 -58.00 -9.23 -21.46
CA ARG A 512 -57.26 -8.13 -22.10
C ARG A 512 -55.74 -8.36 -22.05
N ASN A 513 -55.21 -8.77 -20.91
CA ASN A 513 -53.77 -8.94 -20.72
C ASN A 513 -53.25 -10.18 -21.45
N LEU A 514 -53.99 -11.29 -21.40
CA LEU A 514 -53.58 -12.52 -22.08
C LEU A 514 -53.68 -12.39 -23.60
N LEU A 515 -54.71 -11.71 -24.12
CA LEU A 515 -54.86 -11.46 -25.55
C LEU A 515 -53.73 -10.61 -26.12
N THR A 516 -53.27 -9.59 -25.39
CA THR A 516 -52.09 -8.80 -25.78
C THR A 516 -50.84 -9.68 -25.84
N GLN A 517 -50.62 -10.54 -24.85
CA GLN A 517 -49.49 -11.48 -24.82
C GLN A 517 -49.57 -12.52 -25.94
N LEU A 518 -50.74 -13.10 -26.21
CA LEU A 518 -50.95 -14.05 -27.31
C LEU A 518 -50.66 -13.41 -28.67
N ALA A 519 -51.09 -12.17 -28.89
CA ALA A 519 -50.81 -11.42 -30.12
C ALA A 519 -49.31 -11.12 -30.30
N GLU A 520 -48.60 -10.84 -29.21
CA GLU A 520 -47.14 -10.66 -29.22
C GLU A 520 -46.42 -11.99 -29.45
N TRP A 521 -46.80 -13.06 -28.77
CA TRP A 521 -46.22 -14.40 -28.94
C TRP A 521 -46.48 -14.97 -30.34
N THR A 522 -47.63 -14.67 -30.95
CA THR A 522 -47.93 -15.02 -32.34
C THR A 522 -46.98 -14.28 -33.31
N ARG A 523 -46.72 -12.98 -33.08
CA ARG A 523 -45.74 -12.21 -33.88
C ARG A 523 -44.31 -12.75 -33.76
N HIS A 524 -43.97 -13.34 -32.62
CA HIS A 524 -42.69 -14.00 -32.39
C HIS A 524 -42.68 -15.48 -32.80
N GLY A 525 -43.73 -15.99 -33.44
CA GLY A 525 -43.77 -17.35 -33.98
C GLY A 525 -43.89 -18.44 -32.93
N PHE A 526 -44.46 -18.17 -31.74
CA PHE A 526 -44.72 -19.20 -30.73
C PHE A 526 -46.09 -19.89 -30.88
N PHE A 527 -47.04 -19.22 -31.53
CA PHE A 527 -48.39 -19.72 -31.81
C PHE A 527 -48.81 -19.25 -33.20
N THR A 528 -49.77 -19.95 -33.82
CA THR A 528 -50.38 -19.54 -35.09
C THR A 528 -51.81 -19.10 -34.83
N ARG A 529 -52.20 -17.95 -35.39
CA ARG A 529 -53.59 -17.48 -35.32
C ARG A 529 -54.39 -18.09 -36.47
N VAL A 530 -55.21 -19.08 -36.15
CA VAL A 530 -55.98 -19.87 -37.13
C VAL A 530 -57.33 -19.23 -37.50
N ALA A 531 -57.88 -18.40 -36.62
CA ALA A 531 -59.09 -17.61 -36.86
C ALA A 531 -59.12 -16.37 -35.96
N THR A 532 -60.13 -15.51 -36.09
CA THR A 532 -60.30 -14.34 -35.22
C THR A 532 -60.25 -14.75 -33.75
N SER A 533 -59.29 -14.19 -32.99
CA SER A 533 -59.06 -14.48 -31.57
C SER A 533 -58.81 -15.95 -31.20
N THR A 534 -58.44 -16.80 -32.16
CA THR A 534 -58.22 -18.24 -31.98
C THR A 534 -56.78 -18.62 -32.36
N TYR A 535 -56.10 -19.32 -31.46
CA TYR A 535 -54.68 -19.63 -31.52
C TYR A 535 -54.47 -21.15 -31.46
N ALA A 536 -53.48 -21.66 -32.20
CA ALA A 536 -53.03 -23.05 -32.15
C ALA A 536 -51.52 -23.09 -31.91
N LEU A 537 -51.03 -24.19 -31.35
CA LEU A 537 -49.59 -24.44 -31.26
C LEU A 537 -49.05 -24.67 -32.67
N ASN A 538 -47.84 -24.17 -32.93
CA ASN A 538 -47.16 -24.43 -34.19
C ASN A 538 -46.80 -25.92 -34.21
N THR A 539 -47.49 -26.69 -35.04
CA THR A 539 -47.11 -28.07 -35.35
C THR A 539 -45.83 -28.01 -36.18
N PRO A 540 -44.80 -28.82 -35.90
CA PRO A 540 -43.64 -28.90 -36.79
C PRO A 540 -44.14 -29.33 -38.16
N THR A 541 -43.94 -28.51 -39.19
CA THR A 541 -44.08 -28.94 -40.57
C THR A 541 -42.97 -29.93 -40.86
N ASP A 542 -43.36 -31.15 -41.21
CA ASP A 542 -42.49 -32.25 -41.66
C ASP A 542 -41.95 -31.94 -43.08
N GLN A 543 -41.36 -30.77 -43.28
CA GLN A 543 -40.68 -30.34 -44.52
C GLN A 543 -39.63 -29.27 -44.21
N ASP A 544 -38.40 -29.70 -43.93
CA ASP A 544 -37.23 -29.42 -44.77
C ASP A 544 -36.09 -30.41 -44.39
N PRO A 545 -35.36 -30.98 -45.38
CA PRO A 545 -34.35 -32.02 -45.21
C PRO A 545 -33.03 -31.57 -44.59
#